data_AF-A0A9E0AJ02-F1
#
_entry.id   AF-A0A9E0AJ02-F1
#
_cell.length_a   1.000
_cell.length_b   1.000
_cell.length_c   1.000
_cell.angle_alpha   90.00
_cell.angle_beta   90.00
_cell.angle_gamma   90.00
#
_symmetry.space_group_name_H-M   'P 1'
#
loop_
_entity.id
_entity.type
_entity.pdbx_description
1 polymer ?
#
loop_
_entity_poly.entity_id
_entity_poly.type
_entity_poly.pdbx_seq_one_letter_code
_entity_poly.pdbx_strand_id
1 'polypeptide(L)'
;MTCRRTGIAAWLILLTVFLHSTLSRAQTLIDQVVATVGNQIILRSDIEKQYMQYLAQGGEAAEEARCGIFDQLILSKLMVNQAAIDSVDVPEAQVESELDRRMRFYVRQIGSEQKLEEYFKTTIRQLKVELRDM
;
A
#
# COMPACT_ATOMS: atom_id res chain seq x y z
N MET A 1 26.38 59.67 24.19
CA MET A 1 26.88 58.57 23.35
C MET A 1 26.36 57.25 23.89
N THR A 2 25.26 56.72 23.35
CA THR A 2 24.85 55.30 23.43
C THR A 2 23.65 55.12 22.50
N CYS A 3 23.94 55.17 21.21
CA CYS A 3 22.99 54.85 20.16
C CYS A 3 23.24 53.40 19.73
N ARG A 4 22.15 52.61 19.64
CA ARG A 4 21.98 51.55 18.63
C ARG A 4 22.81 50.27 18.80
N ARG A 5 22.41 49.41 19.74
CA ARG A 5 22.82 47.98 19.73
C ARG A 5 21.69 46.97 20.00
N THR A 6 20.51 47.42 20.43
CA THR A 6 19.37 46.55 20.78
C THR A 6 18.64 45.96 19.57
N GLY A 7 18.68 46.60 18.40
CA GLY A 7 17.98 46.13 17.20
C GLY A 7 18.55 44.85 16.57
N ILE A 8 19.88 44.65 16.64
CA ILE A 8 20.55 43.49 16.04
C ILE A 8 20.35 42.24 16.90
N ALA A 9 20.34 42.39 18.24
CA ALA A 9 20.07 41.29 19.16
C ALA A 9 18.63 40.77 19.03
N ALA A 10 17.65 41.66 18.85
CA ALA A 10 16.26 41.28 18.62
C ALA A 10 16.07 40.48 17.31
N TRP A 11 16.76 40.85 16.24
CA TRP A 11 16.74 40.14 14.96
C TRP A 11 17.42 38.76 15.03
N LEU A 12 18.52 38.62 15.78
CA LEU A 12 19.17 37.32 16.01
C LEU A 12 18.33 36.37 16.87
N ILE A 13 17.59 36.90 17.84
CA ILE A 13 16.65 36.11 18.67
C ILE A 13 15.45 35.67 17.82
N LEU A 14 14.95 36.53 16.93
CA LEU A 14 13.84 36.19 16.03
C LEU A 14 14.25 35.12 14.99
N LEU A 15 15.49 35.21 14.48
CA LEU A 15 16.05 34.24 13.53
C LEU A 15 16.25 32.85 14.17
N THR A 16 16.69 32.80 15.43
CA THR A 16 16.92 31.54 16.16
C THR A 16 15.63 30.84 16.57
N VAL A 17 14.56 31.59 16.86
CA VAL A 17 13.21 31.05 17.09
C VAL A 17 12.61 30.48 15.79
N PHE A 18 12.83 31.13 14.65
CA PHE A 18 12.35 30.66 13.34
C PHE A 18 13.02 29.36 12.86
N LEU A 19 14.31 29.16 13.22
CA LEU A 19 15.02 27.90 12.92
C LEU A 19 14.54 26.71 13.77
N HIS A 20 14.00 26.92 14.98
CA HIS A 20 13.54 25.82 15.84
C HIS A 20 12.15 25.29 15.47
N SER A 21 11.35 26.06 14.72
CA SER A 21 9.99 25.66 14.29
C SER A 21 9.94 24.66 13.14
N THR A 22 11.08 24.26 12.54
CA THR A 22 11.12 23.35 11.38
C THR A 22 11.53 21.92 11.71
N LEU A 23 11.57 21.54 13.00
CA LEU A 23 11.64 20.12 13.37
C LEU A 23 10.26 19.46 13.19
N SER A 24 9.85 19.35 11.92
CA SER A 24 8.66 18.67 11.46
C SER A 24 8.66 17.24 11.99
N ARG A 25 7.72 16.91 12.89
CA ARG A 25 7.34 15.52 13.15
C ARG A 25 6.70 15.00 11.88
N ALA A 26 7.48 14.36 11.02
CA ALA A 26 6.95 13.40 10.06
C ALA A 26 6.28 12.29 10.89
N GLN A 27 4.98 12.46 11.19
CA GLN A 27 4.19 11.39 11.76
C GLN A 27 4.17 10.29 10.71
N THR A 28 4.83 9.18 11.03
CA THR A 28 4.75 7.95 10.26
C THR A 28 3.28 7.59 10.12
N LEU A 29 2.78 7.59 8.88
CA LEU A 29 1.48 7.01 8.52
C LEU A 29 1.56 5.50 8.84
N ILE A 30 1.25 5.15 10.08
CA ILE A 30 1.11 3.76 10.50
C ILE A 30 -0.25 3.30 9.98
N ASP A 31 -0.22 2.23 9.19
CA ASP A 31 -1.44 1.58 8.76
C ASP A 31 -2.14 0.94 9.96
N GLN A 32 -3.45 1.14 10.04
CA GLN A 32 -4.25 0.70 11.16
C GLN A 32 -4.78 -0.70 10.91
N VAL A 33 -4.64 -1.58 11.90
CA VAL A 33 -5.34 -2.87 11.91
C VAL A 33 -6.81 -2.62 12.25
N VAL A 34 -7.70 -3.03 11.35
CA VAL A 34 -9.16 -2.88 11.53
C VAL A 34 -9.75 -4.15 12.12
N ALA A 35 -9.25 -5.32 11.72
CA ALA A 35 -9.68 -6.61 12.24
C ALA A 35 -8.59 -7.68 12.13
N THR A 36 -8.74 -8.76 12.90
CA THR A 36 -7.91 -9.97 12.81
C THR A 36 -8.79 -11.21 12.77
N VAL A 37 -8.45 -12.16 11.89
CA VAL A 37 -9.15 -13.43 11.69
C VAL A 37 -8.14 -14.56 11.83
N GLY A 38 -8.07 -15.17 13.01
CA GLY A 38 -6.99 -16.12 13.33
C GLY A 38 -5.62 -15.47 13.23
N ASN A 39 -4.77 -15.98 12.33
CA ASN A 39 -3.44 -15.41 12.05
C ASN A 39 -3.44 -14.37 10.92
N GLN A 40 -4.60 -14.05 10.33
CA GLN A 40 -4.72 -13.09 9.25
C GLN A 40 -5.11 -11.70 9.78
N ILE A 41 -4.49 -10.66 9.25
CA ILE A 41 -4.75 -9.26 9.62
C ILE A 41 -5.41 -8.55 8.45
N ILE A 42 -6.39 -7.68 8.74
CA ILE A 42 -7.04 -6.80 7.77
C ILE A 42 -6.66 -5.36 8.11
N LEU A 43 -5.98 -4.71 7.17
CA LEU A 43 -5.53 -3.33 7.33
C LEU A 43 -6.54 -2.35 6.74
N ARG A 44 -6.54 -1.12 7.26
CA ARG A 44 -7.38 -0.05 6.72
C ARG A 44 -7.01 0.25 5.27
N SER A 45 -5.72 0.20 4.93
CA SER A 45 -5.30 0.43 3.55
C SER A 45 -5.82 -0.64 2.58
N ASP A 46 -6.07 -1.88 3.02
CA ASP A 46 -6.62 -2.93 2.15
C ASP A 46 -8.05 -2.61 1.72
N ILE A 47 -8.88 -2.15 2.68
CA ILE A 47 -10.25 -1.72 2.42
C ILE A 47 -10.25 -0.52 1.47
N GLU A 48 -9.43 0.49 1.74
CA GLU A 48 -9.39 1.69 0.90
C GLU A 48 -8.82 1.42 -0.49
N LYS A 49 -7.82 0.53 -0.65
CA LYS A 49 -7.32 0.12 -1.97
C LYS A 49 -8.42 -0.53 -2.80
N GLN A 50 -9.16 -1.47 -2.21
CA GLN A 50 -10.26 -2.13 -2.91
C GLN A 50 -11.41 -1.16 -3.20
N TYR A 51 -11.70 -0.24 -2.29
CA TYR A 51 -12.72 0.78 -2.49
C TYR A 51 -12.35 1.74 -3.64
N MET A 52 -11.09 2.18 -3.71
CA MET A 52 -10.61 2.98 -4.83
C MET A 52 -10.68 2.23 -6.16
N GLN A 53 -10.39 0.92 -6.16
CA GLN A 53 -10.55 0.08 -7.35
C GLN A 53 -12.04 -0.08 -7.74
N TYR A 54 -12.94 -0.19 -6.77
CA TYR A 54 -14.38 -0.25 -6.99
C TYR A 54 -14.90 1.06 -7.65
N LEU A 55 -14.47 2.21 -7.14
CA LEU A 55 -14.80 3.51 -7.73
C LEU A 55 -14.23 3.65 -9.16
N ALA A 56 -13.00 3.20 -9.39
CA ALA A 56 -12.37 3.24 -10.72
C ALA A 56 -13.13 2.40 -11.77
N GLN A 57 -13.89 1.39 -11.34
CA GLN A 57 -14.75 0.58 -12.20
C GLN A 57 -16.14 1.19 -12.43
N GLY A 58 -16.40 2.39 -11.91
CA GLY A 58 -17.68 3.08 -12.02
C GLY A 58 -18.65 2.80 -10.86
N GLY A 59 -18.16 2.24 -9.75
CA GLY A 59 -18.95 2.06 -8.54
C GLY A 59 -19.40 3.38 -7.91
N GLU A 60 -20.52 3.35 -7.19
CA GLU A 60 -21.03 4.54 -6.50
C GLU A 60 -20.29 4.77 -5.18
N ALA A 61 -20.02 6.04 -4.85
CA ALA A 61 -19.34 6.40 -3.61
C ALA A 61 -20.29 6.30 -2.40
N ALA A 62 -20.59 5.08 -1.98
CA ALA A 62 -21.46 4.73 -0.87
C ALA A 62 -20.67 4.19 0.32
N GLU A 63 -21.10 4.48 1.54
CA GLU A 63 -20.46 3.95 2.76
C GLU A 63 -20.66 2.44 2.88
N GLU A 64 -21.81 1.95 2.41
CA GLU A 64 -22.18 0.54 2.33
C GLU A 64 -21.19 -0.28 1.49
N ALA A 65 -20.58 0.32 0.47
CA ALA A 65 -19.59 -0.35 -0.36
C ALA A 65 -18.31 -0.68 0.44
N ARG A 66 -17.90 0.19 1.36
CA ARG A 66 -16.75 -0.11 2.26
C ARG A 66 -17.06 -1.26 3.20
N CYS A 67 -18.27 -1.31 3.76
CA CYS A 67 -18.71 -2.42 4.60
C CYS A 67 -18.74 -3.74 3.81
N GLY A 68 -19.29 -3.73 2.58
CA GLY A 68 -19.30 -4.91 1.73
C GLY A 68 -17.90 -5.42 1.38
N ILE A 69 -16.96 -4.51 1.10
CA ILE A 69 -15.55 -4.83 0.88
C ILE A 69 -14.92 -5.44 2.14
N PHE A 70 -15.21 -4.86 3.30
CA PHE A 70 -14.72 -5.36 4.58
C PHE A 70 -15.23 -6.78 4.88
N ASP A 71 -16.51 -7.05 4.63
CA ASP A 71 -17.11 -8.37 4.80
C ASP A 71 -16.48 -9.40 3.86
N GLN A 72 -16.23 -9.02 2.59
CA GLN A 72 -15.53 -9.87 1.62
C GLN A 72 -14.08 -10.17 2.07
N LEU A 73 -13.39 -9.17 2.62
CA LEU A 73 -12.05 -9.34 3.19
C LEU A 73 -12.07 -10.30 4.38
N ILE A 74 -13.01 -10.16 5.30
CA ILE A 74 -13.18 -11.10 6.43
C ILE A 74 -13.39 -12.52 5.91
N LEU A 75 -14.32 -12.72 4.98
CA LEU A 75 -14.65 -14.03 4.45
C LEU A 75 -13.43 -14.67 3.74
N SER A 76 -12.69 -13.89 2.96
CA SER A 76 -11.46 -14.34 2.31
C SER A 76 -10.41 -14.77 3.32
N LYS A 77 -10.12 -13.94 4.33
CA LYS A 77 -9.16 -14.26 5.39
C LYS A 77 -9.60 -15.46 6.23
N LEU A 78 -10.91 -15.61 6.46
CA LEU A 78 -11.48 -16.78 7.14
C LEU A 78 -11.21 -18.06 6.35
N MET A 79 -11.45 -18.06 5.04
CA MET A 79 -11.16 -19.21 4.17
C MET A 79 -9.68 -19.56 4.15
N VAL A 80 -8.79 -18.57 4.08
CA VAL A 80 -7.33 -18.79 4.16
C VAL A 80 -6.95 -19.42 5.50
N ASN A 81 -7.49 -18.90 6.61
CA ASN A 81 -7.24 -19.46 7.93
C ASN A 81 -7.76 -20.90 8.05
N GLN A 82 -8.92 -21.20 7.47
CA GLN A 82 -9.49 -22.55 7.45
C GLN A 82 -8.64 -23.51 6.59
N ALA A 83 -8.18 -23.09 5.41
CA ALA A 83 -7.30 -23.89 4.57
C ALA A 83 -6.01 -24.29 5.29
N ALA A 84 -5.44 -23.39 6.11
CA ALA A 84 -4.28 -23.70 6.94
C ALA A 84 -4.59 -24.73 8.04
N ILE A 85 -5.78 -24.69 8.65
CA ILE A 85 -6.25 -25.69 9.61
C ILE A 85 -6.45 -27.05 8.93
N ASP A 86 -7.01 -27.04 7.72
CA ASP A 86 -7.27 -28.24 6.92
C ASP A 86 -6.03 -28.75 6.16
N SER A 87 -4.85 -28.16 6.41
CA SER A 87 -3.57 -28.53 5.78
C SER A 87 -3.62 -28.55 4.25
N VAL A 88 -4.35 -27.61 3.66
CA VAL A 88 -4.45 -27.43 2.21
C VAL A 88 -3.28 -26.54 1.75
N ASP A 89 -2.22 -27.18 1.24
CA ASP A 89 -1.04 -26.49 0.73
C ASP A 89 -0.98 -26.50 -0.80
N VAL A 90 -0.48 -25.39 -1.38
CA VAL A 90 -0.26 -25.27 -2.82
C VAL A 90 1.20 -25.57 -3.14
N PRO A 91 1.50 -26.51 -4.06
CA PRO A 91 2.88 -26.77 -4.46
C PRO A 91 3.51 -25.56 -5.15
N GLU A 92 4.77 -25.27 -4.79
CA GLU A 92 5.56 -24.16 -5.34
C GLU A 92 5.61 -24.16 -6.88
N ALA A 93 5.70 -25.34 -7.49
CA ALA A 93 5.71 -25.48 -8.94
C ALA A 93 4.39 -25.00 -9.60
N GLN A 94 3.25 -25.15 -8.91
CA GLN A 94 1.97 -24.63 -9.39
C GLN A 94 1.92 -23.11 -9.31
N VAL A 95 2.44 -22.52 -8.22
CA VAL A 95 2.54 -21.06 -8.07
C VAL A 95 3.38 -20.45 -9.19
N GLU A 96 4.57 -21.00 -9.45
CA GLU A 96 5.44 -20.50 -10.52
C GLU A 96 4.79 -20.64 -11.91
N SER A 97 4.12 -21.77 -12.17
CA SER A 97 3.39 -21.99 -13.42
C SER A 97 2.27 -20.97 -13.64
N GLU A 98 1.52 -20.61 -12.60
CA GLU A 98 0.48 -19.57 -12.69
C GLU A 98 1.06 -18.16 -12.84
N LEU A 99 2.15 -17.84 -12.13
CA LEU A 99 2.87 -16.56 -12.32
C LEU A 99 3.37 -16.42 -13.76
N ASP A 100 3.97 -17.47 -14.31
CA ASP A 100 4.38 -17.55 -15.71
C ASP A 100 3.22 -17.34 -16.69
N ARG A 101 2.09 -17.99 -16.42
CA ARG A 101 0.88 -17.86 -17.24
C ARG A 101 0.35 -16.42 -17.22
N ARG A 102 0.37 -15.77 -16.06
CA ARG A 102 -0.04 -14.38 -15.87
C ARG A 102 0.92 -13.40 -16.56
N MET A 103 2.24 -13.63 -16.49
CA MET A 103 3.21 -12.83 -17.23
C MET A 103 3.00 -12.93 -18.74
N ARG A 104 2.82 -14.15 -19.27
CA ARG A 104 2.50 -14.34 -20.69
C ARG A 104 1.21 -13.61 -21.10
N PHE A 105 0.22 -13.53 -20.22
CA PHE A 105 -0.99 -12.75 -20.48
C PHE A 105 -0.69 -11.25 -20.61
N TYR A 106 0.05 -10.66 -19.67
CA TYR A 106 0.43 -9.25 -19.73
C TYR A 106 1.32 -8.92 -20.92
N VAL A 107 2.29 -9.79 -21.24
CA VAL A 107 3.15 -9.63 -22.43
C VAL A 107 2.33 -9.62 -23.71
N ARG A 108 1.31 -10.49 -23.84
CA ARG A 108 0.42 -10.48 -25.02
C ARG A 108 -0.42 -9.21 -25.12
N GLN A 109 -0.87 -8.66 -24.00
CA GLN A 109 -1.70 -7.46 -23.98
C GLN A 109 -0.89 -6.18 -24.31
N ILE A 110 0.36 -6.10 -23.84
CA ILE A 110 1.23 -4.92 -24.04
C ILE A 110 2.09 -5.06 -25.32
N GLY A 111 2.38 -6.28 -25.74
CA GLY A 111 3.05 -6.64 -26.99
C GLY A 111 4.50 -7.09 -26.86
N SER A 112 5.21 -6.77 -25.77
CA SER A 112 6.54 -7.33 -25.48
C SER A 112 6.89 -7.27 -23.99
N GLU A 113 7.88 -8.07 -23.59
CA GLU A 113 8.43 -8.06 -22.24
C GLU A 113 9.06 -6.70 -21.88
N GLN A 114 9.82 -6.10 -22.80
CA GLN A 114 10.49 -4.81 -22.56
C GLN A 114 9.48 -3.69 -22.28
N LYS A 115 8.37 -3.66 -23.03
CA LYS A 115 7.29 -2.68 -22.81
C LYS A 115 6.56 -2.91 -21.50
N LEU A 116 6.43 -4.16 -21.07
CA LEU A 116 5.84 -4.51 -19.78
C LEU A 116 6.72 -3.95 -18.64
N GLU A 117 8.04 -4.13 -18.73
CA GLU A 117 8.98 -3.58 -17.74
C GLU A 117 8.97 -2.04 -17.72
N GLU A 118 8.87 -1.40 -18.89
CA GLU A 118 8.75 0.06 -18.99
C GLU A 118 7.44 0.58 -18.38
N TYR A 119 6.33 -0.15 -18.60
CA TYR A 119 5.02 0.22 -18.08
C TYR A 119 4.95 0.16 -16.54
N PHE A 120 5.44 -0.94 -15.94
CA PHE A 120 5.45 -1.11 -14.49
C PHE A 120 6.67 -0.48 -13.81
N LYS A 121 7.68 -0.05 -14.59
CA LYS A 121 8.97 0.47 -14.11
C LYS A 121 9.72 -0.52 -13.21
N THR A 122 9.50 -1.81 -13.41
CA THR A 122 10.08 -2.92 -12.65
C THR A 122 10.44 -4.05 -13.59
N THR A 123 11.43 -4.86 -13.22
CA THR A 123 11.75 -6.07 -14.01
C THR A 123 10.64 -7.11 -13.89
N ILE A 124 10.50 -8.01 -14.88
CA ILE A 124 9.52 -9.10 -14.82
C ILE A 124 9.73 -9.98 -13.58
N ARG A 125 10.99 -10.21 -13.19
CA ARG A 125 11.31 -10.99 -11.98
C ARG A 125 10.81 -10.31 -10.71
N GLN A 126 10.99 -9.00 -10.58
CA GLN A 126 10.48 -8.25 -9.44
C GLN A 126 8.95 -8.24 -9.43
N LEU A 127 8.32 -8.06 -10.60
CA LEU A 127 6.88 -8.10 -10.73
C LEU A 127 6.29 -9.45 -10.30
N LYS A 128 6.94 -10.57 -10.64
CA LYS A 128 6.55 -11.90 -10.16
C LYS A 128 6.63 -12.03 -8.65
N VAL A 129 7.66 -11.47 -8.01
CA VAL A 129 7.81 -11.49 -6.55
C VAL A 129 6.70 -10.66 -5.90
N GLU A 130 6.45 -9.45 -6.41
CA GLU A 130 5.38 -8.61 -5.91
C GLU A 130 4.00 -9.29 -6.03
N LEU A 131 3.72 -9.95 -7.15
CA LEU A 131 2.47 -10.69 -7.37
C LEU A 131 2.32 -11.97 -6.55
N ARG A 132 3.43 -12.53 -6.04
CA ARG A 132 3.41 -13.70 -5.16
C ARG A 132 2.96 -13.33 -3.75
N ASP A 133 3.36 -12.15 -3.28
CA ASP A 133 3.10 -11.66 -1.93
C ASP A 133 1.77 -10.87 -1.82
N MET A 134 1.10 -10.64 -2.95
CA MET A 134 -0.21 -9.97 -3.07
C MET A 134 -1.40 -10.86 -2.69
#